data_AF-A0A396GRE0-F1
#
_entry.id   AF-A0A396GRE0-F1
#
_cell.length_a   1.000
_cell.length_b   1.000
_cell.length_c   1.000
_cell.angle_alpha   90.00
_cell.angle_beta   90.00
_cell.angle_gamma   90.00
#
_symmetry.space_group_name_H-M   'P 1'
#
loop_
_entity.id
_entity.type
_entity.pdbx_description
1 polymer ?
#
loop_
_entity_poly.entity_id
_entity_poly.type
_entity_poly.pdbx_seq_one_letter_code
_entity_poly.pdbx_strand_id
1 'polypeptide(L)'
;MEDKKSDKILPAMQNPTTPSMENPASENRVTNHIPRDLHFSVLSNLPFKSVNRFSSVHRSWYHLHENPAFLNMFLASESHYNDHPDVKLLFNTNMTLSPRLYLCSGEHFKIESELEMEFPSSFLNKNLSILGSAIHGVICLYEVSNQNNVIVWNPVNGQKHVLPTNHAENCISNVLVHGFGYDHVHQDFKVIQYVVNNGVKCLGSRDQSNSFWQVYSLVNNKHTKIEVAFSVPFLHYKPYDGMEVYLDNVCYWLGRISEDDQLYLVSFNLAKNKFLTNTPLDNKWVRYYDEYDFDVTELFLKLVVIHGSVAMIIQHTDPFSFSIYILGEIGMKETWTKLVNVSPLPSMKDSIAAGKKGVIFFKAYEKDGKVACYDLTTGAVEELNFGAGKNIRQIVLYKESDRSLSEKRKNTCLLEGINS
;
A
#
# COMPACT_ATOMS: atom_id res chain seq x y z
N MET A 1 57.90 52.50 8.73
CA MET A 1 57.33 53.84 8.99
C MET A 1 56.17 53.61 9.95
N GLU A 2 56.44 53.42 11.25
CA GLU A 2 56.89 54.46 12.21
C GLU A 2 55.93 55.67 12.22
N ASP A 3 55.45 56.19 13.34
CA ASP A 3 55.60 55.77 14.72
C ASP A 3 54.56 56.49 15.61
N LYS A 4 54.47 55.94 16.81
CA LYS A 4 53.81 56.35 18.06
C LYS A 4 53.70 57.84 18.37
N LYS A 5 52.72 58.16 19.22
CA LYS A 5 53.02 58.86 20.48
C LYS A 5 52.22 58.29 21.66
N SER A 6 52.98 57.84 22.64
CA SER A 6 52.55 57.35 23.95
C SER A 6 53.08 58.32 25.00
N ASP A 7 52.36 58.51 26.11
CA ASP A 7 52.89 58.85 27.45
C ASP A 7 51.73 58.70 28.47
N LYS A 8 51.81 57.74 29.43
CA LYS A 8 52.25 57.86 30.86
C LYS A 8 51.15 58.43 31.79
N ILE A 9 50.85 58.04 33.06
CA ILE A 9 51.34 57.12 34.11
C ILE A 9 50.21 56.97 35.20
N LEU A 10 50.22 55.85 35.96
CA LEU A 10 49.50 55.36 37.19
C LEU A 10 49.38 56.33 38.42
N PRO A 11 48.84 56.00 39.66
CA PRO A 11 47.93 54.92 40.18
C PRO A 11 46.87 55.33 41.28
N ALA A 12 46.07 54.34 41.73
CA ALA A 12 45.52 54.04 43.09
C ALA A 12 44.49 54.95 43.83
N MET A 13 43.34 54.36 44.26
CA MET A 13 42.99 54.12 45.69
C MET A 13 41.58 53.51 45.88
N GLN A 14 41.43 52.82 47.02
CA GLN A 14 40.37 51.89 47.45
C GLN A 14 39.06 52.55 47.94
N ASN A 15 37.94 51.82 47.76
CA ASN A 15 36.76 51.55 48.64
C ASN A 15 36.27 52.60 49.68
N PRO A 16 34.95 52.70 49.98
CA PRO A 16 34.04 51.59 50.33
C PRO A 16 32.64 51.69 49.65
N THR A 17 31.80 50.66 49.58
CA THR A 17 30.80 50.31 50.62
C THR A 17 29.98 49.11 50.11
N THR A 18 29.79 48.07 50.93
CA THR A 18 28.72 47.05 50.83
C THR A 18 27.61 47.39 51.84
N PRO A 19 26.39 46.79 51.81
CA PRO A 19 25.62 46.19 50.71
C PRO A 19 24.15 46.70 50.70
N SER A 20 23.43 46.61 49.58
CA SER A 20 21.96 46.61 49.59
C SER A 20 21.44 45.33 48.95
N MET A 21 20.62 44.60 49.71
CA MET A 21 20.01 43.32 49.39
C MET A 21 19.33 43.32 48.02
N GLU A 22 19.76 42.42 47.14
CA GLU A 22 18.93 41.91 46.04
C GLU A 22 18.58 40.45 46.32
N ASN A 23 17.27 40.19 46.34
CA ASN A 23 16.64 38.88 46.51
C ASN A 23 17.13 37.89 45.44
N PRO A 24 17.47 36.62 45.78
CA PRO A 24 17.59 35.57 44.80
C PRO A 24 16.20 34.98 44.55
N ALA A 25 15.35 35.70 43.84
CA ALA A 25 14.24 35.06 43.15
C ALA A 25 14.79 34.52 41.84
N SER A 26 15.41 33.34 41.91
CA SER A 26 15.65 32.52 40.73
C SER A 26 14.30 32.24 40.08
N GLU A 27 13.95 33.00 39.04
CA GLU A 27 12.93 32.60 38.09
C GLU A 27 13.37 31.25 37.51
N ASN A 28 12.90 30.16 38.11
CA ASN A 28 12.80 28.87 37.45
C ASN A 28 11.85 29.07 36.27
N ARG A 29 12.38 29.55 35.15
CA ARG A 29 11.74 29.38 33.86
C ARG A 29 11.67 27.88 33.63
N VAL A 30 10.55 27.27 34.00
CA VAL A 30 10.19 25.94 33.54
C VAL A 30 10.14 26.07 32.02
N THR A 31 11.22 25.66 31.37
CA THR A 31 11.22 25.51 29.93
C THR A 31 10.21 24.43 29.64
N ASN A 32 9.04 24.79 29.10
CA ASN A 32 8.01 23.86 28.62
C ASN A 32 8.49 23.08 27.36
N HIS A 33 9.78 22.74 27.31
CA HIS A 33 10.38 21.96 26.26
C HIS A 33 10.11 20.49 26.56
N ILE A 34 9.12 19.95 25.86
CA ILE A 34 8.95 18.51 25.74
C ILE A 34 10.25 17.93 25.14
N PRO A 35 10.84 16.89 25.75
CA PRO A 35 12.05 16.26 25.24
C PRO A 35 11.88 15.79 23.79
N ARG A 36 12.96 15.87 23.00
CA ARG A 36 12.95 15.46 21.58
C ARG A 36 12.44 14.03 21.42
N ASP A 37 12.84 13.14 22.33
CA ASP A 37 12.48 11.72 22.29
C ASP A 37 10.97 11.51 22.51
N LEU A 38 10.33 12.37 23.31
CA LEU A 38 8.88 12.32 23.52
C LEU A 38 8.11 12.81 22.29
N HIS A 39 8.59 13.89 21.63
CA HIS A 39 8.02 14.33 20.35
C HIS A 39 8.11 13.22 19.30
N PHE A 40 9.27 12.60 19.21
CA PHE A 40 9.54 11.51 18.29
C PHE A 40 8.54 10.38 18.57
N SER A 41 8.48 9.90 19.82
CA SER A 41 7.56 8.83 20.26
C SER A 41 6.11 9.10 19.91
N VAL A 42 5.63 10.33 20.11
CA VAL A 42 4.24 10.68 19.77
C VAL A 42 4.04 10.68 18.26
N LEU A 43 4.92 11.35 17.51
CA LEU A 43 4.77 11.51 16.06
C LEU A 43 4.95 10.20 15.29
N SER A 44 5.79 9.29 15.77
CA SER A 44 6.04 8.00 15.10
C SER A 44 4.83 7.08 15.11
N ASN A 45 3.98 7.18 16.13
CA ASN A 45 2.75 6.41 16.26
C ASN A 45 1.59 6.96 15.39
N LEU A 46 1.81 8.06 14.67
CA LEU A 46 0.78 8.67 13.82
C LEU A 46 0.94 8.18 12.37
N PRO A 47 -0.17 8.07 11.62
CA PRO A 47 -0.07 7.85 10.18
C PRO A 47 0.85 8.88 9.52
N PHE A 48 1.66 8.45 8.55
CA PHE A 48 2.65 9.33 7.92
C PHE A 48 2.05 10.61 7.35
N LYS A 49 0.81 10.54 6.83
CA LYS A 49 0.06 11.72 6.37
C LYS A 49 -0.11 12.79 7.46
N SER A 50 -0.34 12.36 8.70
CA SER A 50 -0.43 13.27 9.85
C SER A 50 0.94 13.85 10.19
N VAL A 51 2.00 13.03 10.16
CA VAL A 51 3.39 13.50 10.34
C VAL A 51 3.74 14.60 9.34
N ASN A 52 3.40 14.39 8.06
CA ASN A 52 3.62 15.39 7.02
C ASN A 52 2.85 16.69 7.26
N ARG A 53 1.58 16.62 7.69
CA ARG A 53 0.83 17.84 8.08
C ARG A 53 1.50 18.57 9.24
N PHE A 54 1.99 17.85 10.24
CA PHE A 54 2.69 18.45 11.37
C PHE A 54 4.04 19.06 10.99
N SER A 55 4.70 18.58 9.93
CA SER A 55 5.95 19.18 9.44
C SER A 55 5.83 20.69 9.11
N SER A 56 4.61 21.16 8.82
CA SER A 56 4.29 22.57 8.56
C SER A 56 4.13 23.43 9.83
N VAL A 57 4.00 22.81 11.00
CA VAL A 57 3.74 23.51 12.27
C VAL A 57 5.01 24.00 12.93
N HIS A 58 6.11 23.24 12.82
CA HIS A 58 7.37 23.58 13.48
C HIS A 58 8.58 23.19 12.63
N ARG A 59 9.59 24.06 12.57
CA ARG A 59 10.79 23.87 11.73
C ARG A 59 11.57 22.60 12.07
N SER A 60 11.60 22.19 13.34
CA SER A 60 12.25 20.94 13.74
C SER A 60 11.51 19.68 13.25
N TRP A 61 10.25 19.80 12.83
CA TRP A 61 9.45 18.71 12.28
C TRP A 61 9.48 18.69 10.75
N TYR A 62 9.96 19.76 10.12
CA TYR A 62 10.12 19.82 8.67
C TYR A 62 11.06 18.72 8.15
N HIS A 63 12.21 18.54 8.81
CA HIS A 63 13.22 17.54 8.46
C HIS A 63 13.04 16.21 9.21
N LEU A 64 11.86 15.95 9.78
CA LEU A 64 11.63 14.76 10.62
C LEU A 64 11.82 13.46 9.83
N HIS A 65 11.36 13.45 8.57
CA HIS A 65 11.50 12.31 7.65
C HIS A 65 12.94 12.11 7.16
N GLU A 66 13.83 13.09 7.33
CA GLU A 66 15.27 12.96 7.03
C GLU A 66 16.05 12.45 8.24
N ASN A 67 15.43 12.34 9.41
CA ASN A 67 16.06 11.92 10.64
C ASN A 67 16.01 10.38 10.80
N PRO A 68 17.16 9.67 10.76
CA PRO A 68 17.17 8.20 10.84
C PRO A 68 16.61 7.65 12.16
N ALA A 69 16.81 8.35 13.29
CA ALA A 69 16.28 7.90 14.57
C ALA A 69 14.75 7.98 14.61
N PHE A 70 14.18 9.03 14.02
CA PHE A 70 12.73 9.12 13.84
C PHE A 70 12.21 8.02 12.92
N LEU A 71 12.84 7.83 11.74
CA LEU A 71 12.42 6.81 10.77
C LEU A 71 12.45 5.39 11.35
N ASN A 72 13.51 5.02 12.07
CA ASN A 72 13.60 3.72 12.73
C ASN A 72 12.47 3.52 13.73
N MET A 73 12.16 4.55 14.51
CA MET A 73 11.13 4.48 15.53
C MET A 73 9.71 4.55 14.94
N PHE A 74 9.52 5.24 13.80
CA PHE A 74 8.31 5.18 12.96
C PHE A 74 8.10 3.81 12.34
N LEU A 75 9.16 3.18 11.83
CA LEU A 75 9.09 1.86 11.26
C LEU A 75 8.83 0.77 12.32
N ALA A 76 9.37 0.97 13.53
CA ALA A 76 9.26 0.05 14.66
C ALA A 76 7.97 0.20 15.48
N SER A 77 7.27 1.35 15.40
CA SER A 77 6.01 1.54 16.14
C SER A 77 4.94 0.54 15.71
N GLU A 78 3.97 0.27 16.58
CA GLU A 78 2.82 -0.54 16.18
C GLU A 78 1.85 0.31 15.37
N SER A 79 1.63 -0.07 14.11
CA SER A 79 0.56 0.51 13.32
C SER A 79 -0.78 -0.09 13.77
N HIS A 80 -1.76 0.77 13.99
CA HIS A 80 -3.15 0.35 14.25
C HIS A 80 -3.78 -0.44 13.09
N TYR A 81 -3.15 -0.44 11.91
CA TYR A 81 -3.67 -1.06 10.71
C TYR A 81 -3.29 -2.54 10.57
N ASN A 82 -2.03 -2.91 10.86
CA ASN A 82 -1.47 -4.18 10.41
C ASN A 82 -0.71 -4.98 11.50
N ASP A 83 -0.41 -4.41 12.66
CA ASP A 83 0.49 -5.02 13.64
C ASP A 83 -0.21 -5.81 14.77
N HIS A 84 -1.52 -6.07 14.63
CA HIS A 84 -2.26 -6.90 15.61
C HIS A 84 -1.67 -8.32 15.66
N PRO A 85 -1.53 -8.96 16.84
CA PRO A 85 -0.95 -10.32 16.96
C PRO A 85 -1.62 -11.34 16.03
N ASP A 86 -2.94 -11.27 15.88
CA ASP A 86 -3.74 -12.18 15.04
C ASP A 86 -3.59 -12.00 13.52
N VAL A 87 -2.87 -10.97 13.03
CA VAL A 87 -2.62 -10.81 11.60
C VAL A 87 -1.57 -11.84 11.16
N LYS A 88 -1.93 -12.68 10.21
CA LYS A 88 -1.11 -13.74 9.62
C LYS A 88 -0.60 -13.30 8.25
N LEU A 89 0.38 -14.02 7.71
CA LEU A 89 0.68 -13.94 6.28
C LEU A 89 -0.14 -14.97 5.52
N LEU A 90 -0.70 -14.57 4.40
CA LEU A 90 -1.37 -15.44 3.45
C LEU A 90 -0.57 -15.44 2.16
N PHE A 91 -0.24 -16.61 1.64
CA PHE A 91 0.48 -16.71 0.37
C PHE A 91 -0.11 -17.78 -0.55
N ASN A 92 0.08 -17.56 -1.85
CA ASN A 92 -0.37 -18.46 -2.91
C ASN A 92 0.82 -19.16 -3.58
N THR A 93 0.65 -20.44 -3.91
CA THR A 93 1.64 -21.25 -4.64
C THR A 93 1.09 -21.78 -5.96
N ASN A 94 1.90 -21.70 -7.01
CA ASN A 94 1.53 -22.14 -8.37
C ASN A 94 1.96 -23.57 -8.74
N MET A 95 2.28 -24.42 -7.76
CA MET A 95 2.82 -25.75 -8.07
C MET A 95 1.79 -26.72 -8.66
N THR A 96 0.50 -26.48 -8.42
CA THR A 96 -0.57 -27.41 -8.79
C THR A 96 -1.57 -26.76 -9.72
N LEU A 97 -2.29 -27.57 -10.50
CA LEU A 97 -3.42 -27.12 -11.31
C LEU A 97 -4.52 -26.48 -10.43
N SER A 98 -4.56 -26.76 -9.14
CA SER A 98 -5.38 -26.03 -8.16
C SER A 98 -4.55 -24.97 -7.41
N PRO A 99 -5.06 -23.74 -7.25
CA PRO A 99 -4.47 -22.75 -6.35
C PRO A 99 -4.50 -23.27 -4.92
N ARG A 100 -3.41 -23.09 -4.18
CA ARG A 100 -3.31 -23.42 -2.75
C ARG A 100 -2.89 -22.19 -1.98
N LEU A 101 -3.66 -21.89 -0.94
CA LEU A 101 -3.44 -20.75 -0.06
C LEU A 101 -2.98 -21.26 1.29
N TYR A 102 -1.93 -20.66 1.84
CA TYR A 102 -1.33 -21.07 3.10
C TYR A 102 -1.27 -19.90 4.07
N LEU A 103 -1.58 -20.18 5.34
CA LEU A 103 -1.47 -19.23 6.43
C LEU A 103 -0.17 -19.43 7.20
N CYS A 104 0.48 -18.31 7.54
CA CYS A 104 1.75 -18.26 8.24
C CYS A 104 1.69 -17.45 9.54
N SER A 105 2.09 -18.15 10.60
CA SER A 105 2.16 -17.86 12.03
C SER A 105 3.51 -17.33 12.57
N GLY A 106 3.50 -16.38 13.49
CA GLY A 106 4.59 -16.12 14.44
C GLY A 106 5.82 -15.42 13.87
N GLU A 107 6.85 -15.29 14.71
CA GLU A 107 8.05 -14.47 14.43
C GLU A 107 8.88 -15.00 13.24
N HIS A 108 8.90 -16.32 13.03
CA HIS A 108 9.59 -16.96 11.91
C HIS A 108 8.65 -17.35 10.76
N PHE A 109 7.42 -16.85 10.75
CA PHE A 109 6.44 -17.07 9.68
C PHE A 109 6.25 -18.55 9.29
N LYS A 110 6.09 -19.43 10.28
CA LYS A 110 5.90 -20.87 10.02
C LYS A 110 4.51 -21.13 9.44
N ILE A 111 4.41 -22.10 8.52
CA ILE A 111 3.12 -22.52 7.97
C ILE A 111 2.28 -23.14 9.10
N GLU A 112 1.12 -22.55 9.35
CA GLU A 112 0.15 -23.06 10.33
C GLU A 112 -0.82 -24.02 9.67
N SER A 113 -1.39 -23.62 8.52
CA SER A 113 -2.43 -24.37 7.84
C SER A 113 -2.48 -24.06 6.34
N GLU A 114 -3.01 -25.01 5.58
CA GLU A 114 -3.47 -24.79 4.21
C GLU A 114 -4.96 -24.44 4.28
N LEU A 115 -5.37 -23.36 3.62
CA LEU A 115 -6.78 -23.01 3.53
C LEU A 115 -7.46 -23.92 2.50
N GLU A 116 -8.30 -24.81 2.98
CA GLU A 116 -9.11 -25.67 2.13
C GLU A 116 -10.21 -24.86 1.44
N MET A 117 -10.20 -24.88 0.11
CA MET A 117 -11.24 -24.26 -0.68
C MET A 117 -11.71 -25.21 -1.78
N GLU A 118 -12.98 -25.60 -1.67
CA GLU A 118 -13.68 -26.18 -2.80
C GLU A 118 -13.99 -25.08 -3.82
N PHE A 119 -13.16 -25.00 -4.86
CA PHE A 119 -13.40 -24.10 -5.98
C PHE A 119 -14.60 -24.56 -6.81
N PRO A 120 -15.45 -23.63 -7.29
CA PRO A 120 -16.39 -23.95 -8.35
C PRO A 120 -15.64 -24.52 -9.57
N SER A 121 -16.30 -25.36 -10.36
CA SER A 121 -15.68 -26.05 -11.50
C SER A 121 -15.00 -25.12 -12.51
N SER A 122 -15.52 -23.90 -12.68
CA SER A 122 -14.93 -22.86 -13.54
C SER A 122 -13.55 -22.36 -13.09
N PHE A 123 -13.20 -22.53 -11.83
CA PHE A 123 -11.93 -22.12 -11.22
C PHE A 123 -10.94 -23.29 -11.05
N LEU A 124 -11.35 -24.52 -11.37
CA LEU A 124 -10.44 -25.67 -11.37
C LEU A 124 -9.42 -25.56 -12.50
N ASN A 125 -8.18 -25.98 -12.26
CA ASN A 125 -7.10 -25.94 -13.25
C ASN A 125 -6.74 -24.52 -13.71
N LYS A 126 -7.05 -23.50 -12.90
CA LYS A 126 -6.80 -22.09 -13.20
C LYS A 126 -5.70 -21.51 -12.32
N ASN A 127 -4.89 -20.64 -12.92
CA ASN A 127 -3.93 -19.83 -12.18
C ASN A 127 -4.67 -18.62 -11.59
N LEU A 128 -4.85 -18.60 -10.27
CA LEU A 128 -5.50 -17.50 -9.56
C LEU A 128 -4.47 -16.62 -8.86
N SER A 129 -4.76 -15.32 -8.72
CA SER A 129 -4.02 -14.40 -7.86
C SER A 129 -4.96 -13.66 -6.91
N ILE A 130 -4.44 -13.10 -5.82
CA ILE A 130 -5.20 -12.27 -4.89
C ILE A 130 -5.20 -10.84 -5.43
N LEU A 131 -6.40 -10.28 -5.62
CA LEU A 131 -6.57 -8.89 -6.05
C LEU A 131 -6.33 -7.95 -4.86
N GLY A 132 -5.21 -7.23 -4.90
CA GLY A 132 -4.79 -6.30 -3.86
C GLY A 132 -4.42 -6.98 -2.53
N SER A 133 -5.31 -6.86 -1.54
CA SER A 133 -5.06 -7.30 -0.17
C SER A 133 -6.27 -8.04 0.40
N ALA A 134 -6.07 -8.79 1.49
CA ALA A 134 -7.19 -9.32 2.26
C ALA A 134 -7.79 -8.23 3.15
N ILE A 135 -9.13 -8.14 3.19
CA ILE A 135 -9.85 -7.03 3.81
C ILE A 135 -10.93 -7.61 4.73
N HIS A 136 -10.83 -7.35 6.03
CA HIS A 136 -11.74 -7.90 7.04
C HIS A 136 -11.92 -9.44 6.94
N GLY A 137 -10.82 -10.17 6.71
CA GLY A 137 -10.84 -11.64 6.53
C GLY A 137 -11.37 -12.12 5.19
N VAL A 138 -11.70 -11.20 4.28
CA VAL A 138 -12.22 -11.52 2.94
C VAL A 138 -11.12 -11.35 1.90
N ILE A 139 -11.03 -12.30 0.98
CA ILE A 139 -10.04 -12.34 -0.09
C ILE A 139 -10.79 -12.29 -1.43
N CYS A 140 -10.28 -11.52 -2.38
CA CYS A 140 -10.76 -11.53 -3.76
C CYS A 140 -9.74 -12.23 -4.65
N LEU A 141 -10.15 -13.30 -5.33
CA LEU A 141 -9.32 -14.07 -6.24
C LEU A 141 -9.80 -13.89 -7.67
N TYR A 142 -8.88 -13.86 -8.61
CA TYR A 142 -9.21 -13.75 -10.03
C TYR A 142 -8.31 -14.63 -10.90
N GLU A 143 -8.83 -15.06 -12.06
CA GLU A 143 -8.06 -15.83 -13.04
C GLU A 143 -7.04 -14.94 -13.75
N VAL A 144 -5.75 -15.23 -13.59
CA VAL A 144 -4.64 -14.45 -14.16
C VAL A 144 -4.67 -14.41 -15.69
N SER A 145 -5.17 -15.46 -16.34
CA SER A 145 -5.10 -15.63 -17.80
C SER A 145 -6.01 -14.68 -18.57
N ASN A 146 -7.19 -14.36 -18.03
CA ASN A 146 -8.24 -13.60 -18.72
C ASN A 146 -8.96 -12.59 -17.82
N GLN A 147 -8.78 -12.65 -16.50
CA GLN A 147 -9.38 -11.79 -15.48
C GLN A 147 -10.93 -11.73 -15.47
N ASN A 148 -11.59 -12.58 -16.25
CA ASN A 148 -13.05 -12.63 -16.38
C ASN A 148 -13.71 -13.40 -15.23
N ASN A 149 -12.96 -14.32 -14.60
CA ASN A 149 -13.43 -15.11 -13.48
C ASN A 149 -12.92 -14.49 -12.17
N VAL A 150 -13.85 -14.00 -11.35
CA VAL A 150 -13.55 -13.38 -10.05
C VAL A 150 -14.42 -14.04 -8.97
N ILE A 151 -13.80 -14.41 -7.85
CA ILE A 151 -14.47 -14.96 -6.69
C ILE A 151 -14.03 -14.22 -5.43
N VAL A 152 -15.01 -13.73 -4.68
CA VAL A 152 -14.79 -13.18 -3.34
C VAL A 152 -15.09 -14.27 -2.32
N TRP A 153 -14.19 -14.46 -1.37
CA TRP A 153 -14.24 -15.59 -0.44
C TRP A 153 -13.85 -15.16 0.97
N ASN A 154 -14.66 -15.55 1.95
CA ASN A 154 -14.28 -15.54 3.35
C ASN A 154 -13.91 -16.97 3.77
N PRO A 155 -12.63 -17.26 4.09
CA PRO A 155 -12.21 -18.59 4.54
C PRO A 155 -12.79 -19.02 5.89
N VAL A 156 -13.07 -18.07 6.79
CA VAL A 156 -13.49 -18.35 8.17
C VAL A 156 -14.88 -18.96 8.23
N ASN A 157 -15.83 -18.39 7.47
CA ASN A 157 -17.21 -18.87 7.41
C ASN A 157 -17.58 -19.59 6.10
N GLY A 158 -16.59 -19.77 5.21
CA GLY A 158 -16.76 -20.48 3.95
C GLY A 158 -17.63 -19.77 2.91
N GLN A 159 -18.10 -18.54 3.16
CA GLN A 159 -18.93 -17.81 2.22
C GLN A 159 -18.14 -17.48 0.95
N LYS A 160 -18.73 -17.80 -0.20
CA LYS A 160 -18.15 -17.58 -1.53
C LYS A 160 -19.14 -16.80 -2.38
N HIS A 161 -18.63 -15.86 -3.15
CA HIS A 161 -19.41 -15.06 -4.07
C HIS A 161 -18.68 -14.95 -5.41
N VAL A 162 -19.15 -15.69 -6.41
CA VAL A 162 -18.64 -15.62 -7.77
C VAL A 162 -19.28 -14.44 -8.47
N LEU A 163 -18.47 -13.54 -9.02
CA LEU A 163 -18.98 -12.40 -9.77
C LEU A 163 -19.59 -12.90 -11.10
N PRO A 164 -20.79 -12.42 -11.47
CA PRO A 164 -21.35 -12.75 -12.76
C PRO A 164 -20.51 -12.13 -13.87
N THR A 165 -20.17 -12.89 -14.92
CA THR A 165 -19.51 -12.32 -16.10
C THR A 165 -20.52 -11.44 -16.83
N ASN A 166 -20.28 -10.13 -16.91
CA ASN A 166 -21.09 -9.24 -17.75
C ASN A 166 -20.80 -9.56 -19.22
N HIS A 167 -21.57 -10.47 -19.81
CA HIS A 167 -21.70 -10.54 -21.26
C HIS A 167 -22.55 -9.35 -21.70
N ALA A 168 -21.94 -8.16 -21.79
CA ALA A 168 -22.58 -7.05 -22.47
C ALA A 168 -22.98 -7.55 -23.87
N GLU A 169 -24.26 -7.34 -24.20
CA GLU A 169 -24.95 -7.87 -25.38
C GLU A 169 -24.05 -7.84 -26.64
N ASN A 170 -23.82 -9.02 -27.22
CA ASN A 170 -23.22 -9.25 -28.55
C ASN A 170 -21.73 -8.98 -28.79
N CYS A 171 -20.89 -8.63 -27.80
CA CYS A 171 -19.44 -8.50 -28.03
C CYS A 171 -18.60 -9.23 -26.96
N ILE A 172 -17.51 -9.88 -27.39
CA ILE A 172 -16.47 -10.45 -26.52
C ILE A 172 -15.74 -9.29 -25.84
N SER A 173 -16.30 -8.83 -24.73
CA SER A 173 -15.68 -7.83 -23.85
C SER A 173 -14.66 -8.54 -22.95
N ASN A 174 -13.44 -8.01 -22.91
CA ASN A 174 -12.44 -8.43 -21.94
C ASN A 174 -12.61 -7.58 -20.68
N VAL A 175 -12.60 -8.19 -19.50
CA VAL A 175 -12.69 -7.47 -18.23
C VAL A 175 -11.32 -7.48 -17.56
N LEU A 176 -10.87 -6.31 -17.11
CA LEU A 176 -9.63 -6.14 -16.36
C LEU A 176 -9.95 -5.70 -14.94
N VAL A 177 -9.51 -6.47 -13.94
CA VAL A 177 -9.71 -6.12 -12.53
C VAL A 177 -8.63 -5.14 -12.06
N HIS A 178 -9.03 -4.10 -11.32
CA HIS A 178 -8.12 -3.02 -10.90
C HIS A 178 -8.11 -2.77 -9.39
N GLY A 179 -9.08 -3.30 -8.66
CA GLY A 179 -9.09 -3.15 -7.22
C GLY A 179 -10.22 -3.91 -6.55
N PHE A 180 -9.93 -4.36 -5.33
CA PHE A 180 -10.89 -4.92 -4.40
C PHE A 180 -10.83 -4.13 -3.11
N GLY A 181 -11.98 -3.81 -2.53
CA GLY A 181 -12.03 -2.98 -1.34
C GLY A 181 -13.34 -3.07 -0.57
N TYR A 182 -13.34 -2.48 0.62
CA TYR A 182 -14.53 -2.37 1.46
C TYR A 182 -15.02 -0.91 1.52
N ASP A 183 -16.28 -0.72 1.20
CA ASP A 183 -16.99 0.53 1.38
C ASP A 183 -17.56 0.57 2.80
N HIS A 184 -16.89 1.27 3.71
CA HIS A 184 -17.30 1.41 5.10
C HIS A 184 -18.60 2.20 5.28
N VAL A 185 -18.98 3.04 4.30
CA VAL A 185 -20.21 3.84 4.37
C VAL A 185 -21.43 2.98 4.05
N HIS A 186 -21.33 2.20 2.98
CA HIS A 186 -22.43 1.34 2.53
C HIS A 186 -22.32 -0.11 3.04
N GLN A 187 -21.25 -0.41 3.76
CA GLN A 187 -20.92 -1.71 4.33
C GLN A 187 -20.85 -2.82 3.27
N ASP A 188 -20.17 -2.53 2.16
CA ASP A 188 -20.20 -3.34 0.95
C ASP A 188 -18.80 -3.66 0.45
N PHE A 189 -18.57 -4.91 0.10
CA PHE A 189 -17.37 -5.28 -0.64
C PHE A 189 -17.57 -4.94 -2.12
N LYS A 190 -16.56 -4.32 -2.73
CA LYS A 190 -16.65 -3.85 -4.10
C LYS A 190 -15.43 -4.26 -4.91
N VAL A 191 -15.67 -4.55 -6.19
CA VAL A 191 -14.63 -4.88 -7.18
C VAL A 191 -14.69 -3.85 -8.30
N ILE A 192 -13.54 -3.24 -8.61
CA ILE A 192 -13.37 -2.27 -9.69
C ILE A 192 -12.90 -3.01 -10.94
N GLN A 193 -13.58 -2.76 -12.05
CA GLN A 193 -13.31 -3.40 -13.32
C GLN A 193 -13.27 -2.37 -14.45
N TYR A 194 -12.38 -2.60 -15.41
CA TYR A 194 -12.36 -1.92 -16.68
C TYR A 194 -12.81 -2.89 -17.77
N VAL A 195 -13.89 -2.54 -18.46
CA VAL A 195 -14.47 -3.35 -19.54
C VAL A 195 -13.90 -2.83 -20.85
N VAL A 196 -13.05 -3.65 -21.48
CA VAL A 196 -12.47 -3.37 -22.79
C VAL A 196 -13.43 -3.88 -23.85
N ASN A 197 -14.02 -2.97 -24.61
CA ASN A 197 -14.83 -3.35 -25.76
C ASN A 197 -13.92 -3.59 -26.96
N ASN A 198 -13.69 -4.87 -27.28
CA ASN A 198 -13.02 -5.24 -28.51
C ASN A 198 -14.01 -5.07 -29.68
N GLY A 199 -14.20 -3.83 -30.13
CA GLY A 199 -14.60 -3.61 -31.51
C GLY A 199 -13.66 -4.44 -32.38
N VAL A 200 -14.23 -5.23 -33.28
CA VAL A 200 -13.55 -6.24 -34.10
C VAL A 200 -12.13 -5.80 -34.49
N LYS A 201 -11.17 -6.73 -34.44
CA LYS A 201 -9.78 -6.63 -34.98
C LYS A 201 -9.73 -6.29 -36.49
N CYS A 202 -10.54 -5.36 -36.98
CA CYS A 202 -10.53 -4.88 -38.33
C CYS A 202 -9.72 -3.58 -38.35
N LEU A 203 -8.55 -3.64 -38.99
CA LEU A 203 -7.85 -2.48 -39.53
C LEU A 203 -7.17 -1.56 -38.51
N GLY A 204 -6.23 -2.11 -37.72
CA GLY A 204 -5.04 -1.36 -37.26
C GLY A 204 -5.25 -0.13 -36.37
N SER A 205 -6.48 0.15 -35.91
CA SER A 205 -6.79 1.27 -35.01
C SER A 205 -7.43 0.72 -33.73
N ARG A 206 -6.85 1.09 -32.58
CA ARG A 206 -7.42 0.81 -31.25
C ARG A 206 -8.54 1.81 -30.99
N ASP A 207 -9.70 1.61 -31.59
CA ASP A 207 -10.87 2.43 -31.24
C ASP A 207 -11.43 1.97 -29.88
N GLN A 208 -10.97 2.61 -28.81
CA GLN A 208 -11.36 2.34 -27.42
C GLN A 208 -12.68 3.07 -27.04
N SER A 209 -13.38 3.69 -27.99
CA SER A 209 -14.53 4.59 -27.76
C SER A 209 -15.68 3.97 -26.95
N ASN A 210 -15.75 2.64 -26.84
CA ASN A 210 -16.80 1.94 -26.09
C ASN A 210 -16.31 1.23 -24.82
N SER A 211 -15.04 1.38 -24.43
CA SER A 211 -14.54 0.85 -23.15
C SER A 211 -15.03 1.70 -21.98
N PHE A 212 -15.26 1.08 -20.83
CA PHE A 212 -15.76 1.80 -19.66
C PHE A 212 -15.36 1.18 -18.34
N TRP A 213 -15.36 2.01 -17.29
CA TRP A 213 -15.17 1.56 -15.92
C TRP A 213 -16.50 1.13 -15.31
N GLN A 214 -16.46 0.09 -14.49
CA GLN A 214 -17.61 -0.35 -13.70
C GLN A 214 -17.16 -0.78 -12.30
N VAL A 215 -18.09 -0.69 -11.35
CA VAL A 215 -17.92 -1.23 -10.00
C VAL A 215 -18.98 -2.27 -9.75
N TYR A 216 -18.55 -3.45 -9.32
CA TYR A 216 -19.44 -4.48 -8.83
C TYR A 216 -19.65 -4.30 -7.32
N SER A 217 -20.91 -4.26 -6.91
CA SER A 217 -21.34 -4.25 -5.51
C SER A 217 -21.79 -5.65 -5.10
N LEU A 218 -21.21 -6.21 -4.04
CA LEU A 218 -21.59 -7.53 -3.54
C LEU A 218 -22.97 -7.51 -2.90
N VAL A 219 -23.26 -6.50 -2.08
CA VAL A 219 -24.57 -6.34 -1.42
C VAL A 219 -25.69 -6.17 -2.44
N ASN A 220 -25.47 -5.38 -3.50
CA ASN A 220 -26.50 -5.15 -4.52
C ASN A 220 -26.47 -6.21 -5.64
N ASN A 221 -25.47 -7.10 -5.66
CA ASN A 221 -25.22 -8.09 -6.71
C ASN A 221 -25.32 -7.47 -8.11
N LYS A 222 -24.66 -6.32 -8.32
CA LYS A 222 -24.84 -5.53 -9.54
C LYS A 222 -23.57 -4.79 -9.95
N HIS A 223 -23.32 -4.79 -11.26
CA HIS A 223 -22.36 -3.89 -11.90
C HIS A 223 -22.99 -2.53 -12.16
N THR A 224 -22.28 -1.48 -11.75
CA THR A 224 -22.65 -0.08 -12.03
C THR A 224 -21.58 0.55 -12.89
N LYS A 225 -21.94 0.97 -14.09
CA LYS A 225 -21.05 1.74 -14.98
C LYS A 225 -20.69 3.06 -14.32
N ILE A 226 -19.42 3.42 -14.36
CA ILE A 226 -18.90 4.69 -13.87
C ILE A 226 -18.76 5.63 -15.06
N GLU A 227 -19.42 6.78 -14.97
CA GLU A 227 -19.24 7.84 -15.94
C GLU A 227 -17.95 8.59 -15.67
N VAL A 228 -17.12 8.72 -16.70
CA VAL A 228 -15.81 9.34 -16.61
C VAL A 228 -15.69 10.36 -17.74
N ALA A 229 -15.34 11.60 -17.39
CA ALA A 229 -15.21 12.70 -18.34
C ALA A 229 -13.80 12.82 -18.94
N PHE A 230 -12.88 11.94 -18.56
CA PHE A 230 -11.45 11.97 -18.92
C PHE A 230 -10.89 10.56 -19.09
N SER A 231 -9.75 10.44 -19.76
CA SER A 231 -9.05 9.16 -19.88
C SER A 231 -8.45 8.76 -18.53
N VAL A 232 -8.86 7.60 -18.02
CA VAL A 232 -8.35 7.05 -16.77
C VAL A 232 -7.26 6.02 -17.07
N PRO A 233 -6.07 6.17 -16.48
CA PRO A 233 -4.99 5.19 -16.64
C PRO A 233 -5.42 3.80 -16.18
N PHE A 234 -5.11 2.79 -16.99
CA PHE A 234 -5.44 1.40 -16.70
C PHE A 234 -4.21 0.49 -16.86
N LEU A 235 -4.28 -0.70 -16.28
CA LEU A 235 -3.27 -1.74 -16.40
C LEU A 235 -3.47 -2.46 -17.73
N HIS A 236 -2.55 -2.30 -18.67
CA HIS A 236 -2.74 -2.78 -20.04
C HIS A 236 -2.72 -4.31 -20.13
N TYR A 237 -1.72 -5.02 -19.60
CA TYR A 237 -1.63 -6.48 -19.67
C TYR A 237 -0.72 -7.10 -18.60
N LYS A 238 -1.07 -8.33 -18.19
CA LYS A 238 -0.52 -9.17 -17.10
C LYS A 238 -0.71 -8.56 -15.70
N PRO A 239 -1.34 -9.29 -14.75
CA PRO A 239 -1.27 -8.86 -13.37
C PRO A 239 0.15 -9.07 -12.87
N TYR A 240 0.90 -7.99 -12.78
CA TYR A 240 2.05 -7.95 -11.89
C TYR A 240 1.48 -7.83 -10.49
N ASP A 241 1.58 -8.89 -9.69
CA ASP A 241 1.09 -8.88 -8.31
C ASP A 241 1.63 -7.63 -7.59
N GLY A 242 0.74 -6.90 -6.90
CA GLY A 242 1.10 -5.70 -6.13
C GLY A 242 1.14 -4.40 -6.92
N MET A 243 0.40 -4.24 -8.02
CA MET A 243 0.20 -2.93 -8.68
C MET A 243 -0.91 -2.12 -8.05
N GLU A 244 -1.65 -2.72 -7.13
CA GLU A 244 -2.85 -2.20 -6.55
C GLU A 244 -2.89 -2.44 -5.04
N VAL A 245 -3.48 -1.49 -4.31
CA VAL A 245 -3.62 -1.58 -2.87
C VAL A 245 -4.89 -0.89 -2.40
N TYR A 246 -5.47 -1.40 -1.31
CA TYR A 246 -6.62 -0.79 -0.66
C TYR A 246 -6.22 -0.12 0.66
N LEU A 247 -6.73 1.08 0.89
CA LEU A 247 -6.60 1.79 2.16
C LEU A 247 -7.82 2.69 2.39
N ASP A 248 -8.55 2.47 3.49
CA ASP A 248 -9.63 3.33 4.01
C ASP A 248 -10.63 3.85 2.96
N ASN A 249 -11.43 2.95 2.36
CA ASN A 249 -12.40 3.22 1.27
C ASN A 249 -11.79 3.58 -0.08
N VAL A 250 -10.46 3.63 -0.21
CA VAL A 250 -9.81 4.02 -1.47
C VAL A 250 -8.99 2.86 -2.01
N CYS A 251 -9.24 2.50 -3.26
CA CYS A 251 -8.36 1.64 -4.02
C CYS A 251 -7.39 2.50 -4.81
N TYR A 252 -6.12 2.10 -4.80
CA TYR A 252 -5.04 2.70 -5.56
C TYR A 252 -4.50 1.69 -6.54
N TRP A 253 -4.15 2.11 -7.74
CA TRP A 253 -3.40 1.28 -8.68
C TRP A 253 -2.47 2.13 -9.53
N LEU A 254 -1.41 1.49 -10.03
CA LEU A 254 -0.58 2.06 -11.08
C LEU A 254 -1.21 1.75 -12.44
N GLY A 255 -1.21 2.70 -13.36
CA GLY A 255 -1.76 2.49 -14.70
C GLY A 255 -1.21 3.50 -15.70
N ARG A 256 -1.38 3.20 -16.99
CA ARG A 256 -0.92 4.05 -18.10
C ARG A 256 -2.09 4.52 -18.95
N ILE A 257 -1.90 5.66 -19.61
CA ILE A 257 -2.77 6.12 -20.69
C ILE A 257 -2.05 5.79 -21.99
N SER A 258 -2.77 5.21 -22.96
CA SER A 258 -2.16 4.77 -24.23
C SER A 258 -1.61 5.91 -25.10
N GLU A 259 -2.01 7.15 -24.83
CA GLU A 259 -1.68 8.32 -25.66
C GLU A 259 -0.32 8.94 -25.31
N ASP A 260 0.03 9.02 -24.03
CA ASP A 260 1.26 9.65 -23.55
C ASP A 260 2.29 8.67 -22.98
N ASP A 261 1.89 7.40 -22.79
CA ASP A 261 2.71 6.37 -22.16
C ASP A 261 3.29 6.80 -20.81
N GLN A 262 2.56 7.67 -20.10
CA GLN A 262 2.92 8.12 -18.77
C GLN A 262 2.36 7.16 -17.72
N LEU A 263 3.16 6.83 -16.70
CA LEU A 263 2.70 6.03 -15.56
C LEU A 263 2.04 6.95 -14.51
N TYR A 264 0.87 6.54 -14.03
CA TYR A 264 0.08 7.30 -13.06
C TYR A 264 -0.22 6.47 -11.82
N LEU A 265 -0.32 7.14 -10.67
CA LEU A 265 -1.09 6.63 -9.54
C LEU A 265 -2.55 7.05 -9.72
N VAL A 266 -3.44 6.06 -9.80
CA VAL A 266 -4.89 6.28 -9.81
C VAL A 266 -5.44 5.99 -8.43
N SER A 267 -6.38 6.81 -7.98
CA SER A 267 -7.11 6.60 -6.73
C SER A 267 -8.63 6.67 -6.94
N PHE A 268 -9.34 5.69 -6.38
CA PHE A 268 -10.77 5.55 -6.53
C PHE A 268 -11.46 5.37 -5.18
N ASN A 269 -12.39 6.26 -4.87
CA ASN A 269 -13.19 6.18 -3.65
C ASN A 269 -14.41 5.29 -3.85
N LEU A 270 -14.46 4.18 -3.11
CA LEU A 270 -15.52 3.17 -3.19
C LEU A 270 -16.86 3.67 -2.63
N ALA A 271 -16.84 4.47 -1.57
CA ALA A 271 -18.05 5.03 -0.98
C ALA A 271 -18.78 5.96 -1.96
N LYS A 272 -18.02 6.77 -2.69
CA LYS A 272 -18.56 7.72 -3.67
C LYS A 272 -18.68 7.14 -5.06
N ASN A 273 -18.08 5.97 -5.33
CA ASN A 273 -17.85 5.42 -6.66
C ASN A 273 -17.24 6.46 -7.63
N LYS A 274 -16.19 7.16 -7.18
CA LYS A 274 -15.56 8.27 -7.94
C LYS A 274 -14.05 8.18 -7.94
N PHE A 275 -13.45 8.49 -9.08
CA PHE A 275 -12.03 8.80 -9.19
C PHE A 275 -11.71 10.07 -8.40
N LEU A 276 -10.65 10.02 -7.59
CA LEU A 276 -10.18 11.16 -6.80
C LEU A 276 -9.07 11.90 -7.54
N THR A 277 -8.08 11.17 -8.06
CA THR A 277 -6.98 11.73 -8.86
C THR A 277 -6.32 10.65 -9.73
N ASN A 278 -5.72 11.08 -10.85
CA ASN A 278 -4.75 10.36 -11.67
C ASN A 278 -3.46 11.19 -11.72
N THR A 279 -2.54 10.93 -10.79
CA THR A 279 -1.32 11.75 -10.65
C THR A 279 -0.18 11.12 -11.44
N PRO A 280 0.44 11.85 -12.40
CA PRO A 280 1.58 11.31 -13.12
C PRO A 280 2.75 11.10 -12.15
N LEU A 281 3.33 9.90 -12.19
CA LEU A 281 4.59 9.64 -11.52
C LEU A 281 5.72 10.34 -12.27
N ASP A 282 6.74 10.78 -11.55
CA ASP A 282 7.89 11.44 -12.16
C ASP A 282 8.64 10.45 -13.09
N ASN A 283 9.11 10.92 -14.24
CA ASN A 283 9.75 10.07 -15.25
C ASN A 283 11.05 9.44 -14.73
N LYS A 284 11.67 10.00 -13.67
CA LYS A 284 12.84 9.38 -13.04
C LYS A 284 12.58 7.98 -12.44
N TRP A 285 11.31 7.60 -12.28
CA TRP A 285 10.89 6.29 -11.74
C TRP A 285 10.57 5.29 -12.85
N VAL A 286 10.43 5.79 -14.08
CA VAL A 286 10.11 5.00 -15.26
C VAL A 286 11.42 4.65 -15.98
N ARG A 287 11.75 3.36 -16.04
CA ARG A 287 12.94 2.89 -16.78
C ARG A 287 12.57 2.73 -18.25
N TYR A 288 12.96 3.69 -19.08
CA TYR A 288 13.02 3.46 -20.52
C TYR A 288 14.15 2.46 -20.81
N TYR A 289 13.83 1.18 -20.89
CA TYR A 289 14.68 0.21 -21.57
C TYR A 289 13.87 -0.50 -22.64
N ASP A 290 14.37 -0.34 -23.86
CA ASP A 290 13.94 -0.87 -25.16
C ASP A 290 12.57 -0.43 -25.68
N GLU A 291 12.59 0.09 -26.92
CA GLU A 291 11.45 0.53 -27.74
C GLU A 291 10.45 -0.62 -28.07
N TYR A 292 10.69 -1.80 -27.51
CA TYR A 292 10.01 -3.05 -27.79
C TYR A 292 9.48 -3.80 -26.55
N ASP A 293 9.72 -3.33 -25.31
CA ASP A 293 9.29 -4.05 -24.09
C ASP A 293 8.73 -3.15 -22.98
N PHE A 294 7.51 -2.64 -23.20
CA PHE A 294 6.72 -1.83 -22.25
C PHE A 294 6.52 -2.48 -20.86
N ASP A 295 6.72 -3.80 -20.75
CA ASP A 295 6.45 -4.64 -19.57
C ASP A 295 7.50 -4.48 -18.43
N VAL A 296 8.69 -3.94 -18.73
CA VAL A 296 9.87 -4.08 -17.85
C VAL A 296 9.85 -3.14 -16.64
N THR A 297 9.34 -1.91 -16.75
CA THR A 297 9.32 -0.97 -15.61
C THR A 297 8.37 -1.42 -14.50
N GLU A 298 7.17 -1.86 -14.88
CA GLU A 298 6.12 -2.22 -13.92
C GLU A 298 6.51 -3.46 -13.12
N LEU A 299 7.27 -4.40 -13.69
CA LEU A 299 7.80 -5.54 -12.95
C LEU A 299 8.52 -5.15 -11.64
N PHE A 300 9.18 -3.99 -11.63
CA PHE A 300 10.00 -3.50 -10.51
C PHE A 300 9.27 -2.58 -9.53
N LEU A 301 7.99 -2.30 -9.76
CA LEU A 301 7.18 -1.47 -8.88
C LEU A 301 6.26 -2.35 -8.03
N LYS A 302 6.01 -1.95 -6.78
CA LYS A 302 4.96 -2.55 -5.94
C LYS A 302 4.30 -1.48 -5.09
N LEU A 303 2.98 -1.44 -5.07
CA LEU A 303 2.19 -0.68 -4.09
C LEU A 303 1.94 -1.54 -2.86
N VAL A 304 2.13 -0.94 -1.70
CA VAL A 304 1.95 -1.56 -0.39
C VAL A 304 1.37 -0.57 0.62
N VAL A 305 0.88 -1.06 1.75
CA VAL A 305 0.54 -0.19 2.90
C VAL A 305 1.63 -0.32 3.95
N ILE A 306 2.26 0.80 4.30
CA ILE A 306 3.22 0.90 5.41
C ILE A 306 2.68 1.96 6.38
N HIS A 307 2.49 1.58 7.65
CA HIS A 307 2.07 2.50 8.71
C HIS A 307 0.83 3.35 8.34
N GLY A 308 -0.22 2.68 7.82
CA GLY A 308 -1.47 3.34 7.45
C GLY A 308 -1.35 4.32 6.28
N SER A 309 -0.29 4.21 5.47
CA SER A 309 -0.06 5.05 4.31
C SER A 309 0.27 4.20 3.10
N VAL A 310 -0.18 4.63 1.91
CA VAL A 310 0.24 4.02 0.64
C VAL A 310 1.72 4.26 0.46
N ALA A 311 2.47 3.23 0.12
CA ALA A 311 3.87 3.31 -0.21
C ALA A 311 4.15 2.54 -1.49
N MET A 312 5.24 2.91 -2.15
CA MET A 312 5.72 2.30 -3.37
C MET A 312 7.14 1.81 -3.16
N ILE A 313 7.35 0.53 -3.46
CA ILE A 313 8.67 -0.09 -3.52
C ILE A 313 9.12 -0.01 -4.99
N ILE A 314 10.31 0.54 -5.21
CA ILE A 314 11.00 0.49 -6.50
C ILE A 314 12.20 -0.41 -6.35
N GLN A 315 12.30 -1.38 -7.24
CA GLN A 315 13.46 -2.23 -7.35
C GLN A 315 14.43 -1.70 -8.42
N HIS A 316 15.71 -1.83 -8.14
CA HIS A 316 16.82 -1.48 -9.01
C HIS A 316 17.66 -2.73 -9.21
N THR A 317 18.04 -3.04 -10.45
CA THR A 317 18.65 -4.34 -10.80
C THR A 317 20.16 -4.34 -10.94
N ASP A 318 20.80 -3.16 -11.03
CA ASP A 318 22.25 -3.07 -11.21
C ASP A 318 22.82 -1.82 -10.50
N PRO A 319 23.45 -1.99 -9.32
CA PRO A 319 23.42 -3.20 -8.49
C PRO A 319 22.02 -3.42 -7.87
N PHE A 320 21.67 -4.68 -7.52
CA PHE A 320 20.35 -5.02 -6.97
C PHE A 320 20.06 -4.23 -5.69
N SER A 321 19.17 -3.23 -5.70
CA SER A 321 18.82 -2.39 -4.54
C SER A 321 17.33 -2.05 -4.60
N PHE A 322 16.78 -1.46 -3.54
CA PHE A 322 15.41 -0.96 -3.60
C PHE A 322 15.23 0.31 -2.80
N SER A 323 14.31 1.15 -3.27
CA SER A 323 13.88 2.35 -2.59
C SER A 323 12.41 2.22 -2.20
N ILE A 324 12.08 2.71 -1.01
CA ILE A 324 10.69 2.81 -0.56
C ILE A 324 10.32 4.28 -0.49
N TYR A 325 9.17 4.62 -1.07
CA TYR A 325 8.60 5.94 -1.00
C TYR A 325 7.20 5.88 -0.45
N ILE A 326 6.87 6.80 0.45
CA ILE A 326 5.58 6.86 1.12
C ILE A 326 4.79 8.06 0.57
N LEU A 327 3.51 7.86 0.35
CA LEU A 327 2.61 8.88 -0.16
C LEU A 327 2.26 9.87 0.96
N GLY A 328 2.62 11.14 0.77
CA GLY A 328 2.42 12.18 1.77
C GLY A 328 0.97 12.64 1.91
N GLU A 329 0.44 13.37 0.93
CA GLU A 329 -0.94 13.85 0.93
C GLU A 329 -1.65 13.47 -0.37
N ILE A 330 -2.92 13.09 -0.25
CA ILE A 330 -3.78 12.74 -1.39
C ILE A 330 -4.44 14.01 -1.92
N GLY A 331 -4.38 14.27 -3.22
CA GLY A 331 -5.13 15.35 -3.88
C GLY A 331 -4.42 16.70 -3.95
N MET A 332 -3.25 16.86 -3.34
CA MET A 332 -2.27 17.89 -3.71
C MET A 332 -1.12 17.18 -4.42
N LYS A 333 -0.68 17.69 -5.58
CA LYS A 333 0.39 17.15 -6.46
C LYS A 333 1.26 16.14 -5.69
N GLU A 334 0.91 14.86 -5.80
CA GLU A 334 1.29 13.85 -4.79
C GLU A 334 2.79 13.91 -4.50
N THR A 335 3.11 14.30 -3.28
CA THR A 335 4.49 14.38 -2.82
C THR A 335 4.88 13.01 -2.28
N TRP A 336 5.66 12.29 -3.07
CA TRP A 336 6.29 11.05 -2.64
C TRP A 336 7.52 11.39 -1.80
N THR A 337 7.52 10.97 -0.54
CA THR A 337 8.67 11.13 0.37
C THR A 337 9.48 9.84 0.37
N LYS A 338 10.79 9.93 0.15
CA LYS A 338 11.68 8.77 0.25
C LYS A 338 11.77 8.35 1.73
N LEU A 339 11.42 7.11 2.02
CA LEU A 339 11.48 6.53 3.36
C LEU A 339 12.84 5.88 3.61
N VAL A 340 13.24 4.95 2.73
CA VAL A 340 14.50 4.19 2.84
C VAL A 340 15.09 3.95 1.46
N ASN A 341 16.42 3.92 1.37
CA ASN A 341 17.16 3.33 0.26
C ASN A 341 18.00 2.18 0.81
N VAL A 342 17.76 0.97 0.33
CA VAL A 342 18.46 -0.23 0.78
C VAL A 342 19.56 -0.55 -0.23
N SER A 343 20.79 -0.52 0.27
CA SER A 343 22.00 -0.86 -0.48
C SER A 343 21.95 -2.30 -1.00
N PRO A 344 22.78 -2.64 -1.99
CA PRO A 344 22.66 -3.93 -2.62
C PRO A 344 22.85 -5.13 -1.72
N LEU A 345 21.89 -6.05 -1.77
CA LEU A 345 21.89 -7.27 -0.98
C LEU A 345 22.19 -8.47 -1.90
N PRO A 346 23.27 -9.23 -1.66
CA PRO A 346 23.60 -10.42 -2.44
C PRO A 346 22.63 -11.54 -2.07
N SER A 347 21.49 -11.65 -2.76
CA SER A 347 20.53 -12.81 -2.73
C SER A 347 19.08 -12.45 -3.06
N MET A 348 18.73 -11.19 -3.33
CA MET A 348 17.34 -10.79 -3.56
C MET A 348 17.04 -10.55 -5.04
N LYS A 349 15.84 -10.94 -5.48
CA LYS A 349 15.41 -10.80 -6.89
C LYS A 349 14.17 -9.95 -7.06
N ASP A 350 13.05 -10.25 -6.40
CA ASP A 350 11.78 -9.57 -6.64
C ASP A 350 11.13 -9.22 -5.30
N SER A 351 10.81 -7.94 -5.06
CA SER A 351 9.97 -7.58 -3.92
C SER A 351 8.55 -8.15 -4.09
N ILE A 352 8.03 -8.74 -3.01
CA ILE A 352 6.77 -9.49 -3.01
C ILE A 352 5.69 -8.73 -2.25
N ALA A 353 6.02 -8.23 -1.05
CA ALA A 353 5.03 -7.63 -0.14
C ALA A 353 5.69 -6.83 0.99
N ALA A 354 4.91 -5.95 1.62
CA ALA A 354 5.23 -5.41 2.93
C ALA A 354 4.51 -6.21 4.02
N GLY A 355 5.25 -6.56 5.06
CA GLY A 355 4.77 -7.20 6.28
C GLY A 355 4.55 -6.21 7.42
N LYS A 356 4.51 -6.77 8.63
CA LYS A 356 4.42 -6.04 9.89
C LYS A 356 5.73 -5.35 10.26
N LYS A 357 5.66 -4.33 11.12
CA LYS A 357 6.83 -3.71 11.78
C LYS A 357 7.99 -3.38 10.83
N GLY A 358 7.69 -2.90 9.63
CA GLY A 358 8.71 -2.55 8.63
C GLY A 358 9.42 -3.74 7.97
N VAL A 359 8.88 -4.95 8.05
CA VAL A 359 9.42 -6.11 7.33
C VAL A 359 9.00 -6.07 5.86
N ILE A 360 9.91 -6.32 4.92
CA ILE A 360 9.64 -6.44 3.49
C ILE A 360 10.05 -7.83 2.99
N PHE A 361 9.21 -8.48 2.18
CA PHE A 361 9.46 -9.82 1.65
C PHE A 361 9.99 -9.79 0.21
N PHE A 362 10.95 -10.66 -0.08
CA PHE A 362 11.62 -10.79 -1.38
C PHE A 362 11.71 -12.24 -1.84
N LYS A 363 11.73 -12.48 -3.16
CA LYS A 363 12.15 -13.77 -3.72
C LYS A 363 13.67 -13.90 -3.66
N ALA A 364 14.16 -15.06 -3.20
CA ALA A 364 15.59 -15.34 -3.10
C ALA A 364 16.20 -15.83 -4.43
N TYR A 365 17.49 -15.52 -4.67
CA TYR A 365 18.23 -15.70 -5.93
C TYR A 365 18.59 -17.16 -6.26
N GLU A 366 18.87 -17.99 -5.26
CA GLU A 366 19.59 -19.26 -5.49
C GLU A 366 18.75 -20.53 -5.32
N LYS A 367 17.49 -20.44 -4.84
CA LYS A 367 16.70 -21.63 -4.48
C LYS A 367 15.23 -21.42 -4.81
N ASP A 368 14.74 -22.14 -5.82
CA ASP A 368 13.34 -22.14 -6.23
C ASP A 368 12.40 -22.25 -5.02
N GLY A 369 11.62 -21.19 -4.77
CA GLY A 369 10.59 -21.14 -3.73
C GLY A 369 11.00 -20.61 -2.35
N LYS A 370 12.25 -20.13 -2.16
CA LYS A 370 12.62 -19.44 -0.93
C LYS A 370 12.27 -17.95 -0.96
N VAL A 371 11.82 -17.45 0.18
CA VAL A 371 11.53 -16.02 0.41
C VAL A 371 12.52 -15.50 1.45
N ALA A 372 13.03 -14.30 1.26
CA ALA A 372 13.78 -13.59 2.29
C ALA A 372 12.91 -12.48 2.87
N CYS A 373 13.07 -12.17 4.15
CA CYS A 373 12.52 -10.97 4.74
C CYS A 373 13.66 -10.00 5.13
N TYR A 374 13.41 -8.71 4.92
CA TYR A 374 14.29 -7.60 5.30
C TYR A 374 13.57 -6.74 6.32
N ASP A 375 14.18 -6.56 7.49
CA ASP A 375 13.66 -5.65 8.50
C ASP A 375 14.22 -4.24 8.26
N LEU A 376 13.34 -3.29 7.92
CA LEU A 376 13.74 -1.89 7.65
C LEU A 376 14.30 -1.17 8.89
N THR A 377 14.06 -1.68 10.10
CA THR A 377 14.52 -1.06 11.37
C THR A 377 15.92 -1.52 11.76
N THR A 378 16.21 -2.81 11.61
CA THR A 378 17.48 -3.42 12.00
C THR A 378 18.44 -3.60 10.83
N GLY A 379 17.91 -3.59 9.60
CA GLY A 379 18.65 -3.96 8.40
C GLY A 379 18.96 -5.45 8.30
N ALA A 380 18.38 -6.28 9.17
CA ALA A 380 18.59 -7.72 9.18
C ALA A 380 17.90 -8.40 8.00
N VAL A 381 18.54 -9.44 7.47
CA VAL A 381 17.99 -10.32 6.44
C VAL A 381 17.84 -11.72 7.05
N GLU A 382 16.65 -12.29 6.93
CA GLU A 382 16.39 -13.68 7.31
C GLU A 382 15.79 -14.43 6.11
N GLU A 383 16.27 -15.66 5.87
CA GLU A 383 15.67 -16.55 4.87
C GLU A 383 14.51 -17.33 5.50
N LEU A 384 13.33 -17.20 4.91
CA LEU A 384 12.15 -17.97 5.25
C LEU A 384 12.07 -19.22 4.38
N ASN A 385 12.00 -20.37 5.04
CA ASN A 385 11.84 -21.66 4.38
C ASN A 385 10.39 -22.14 4.51
N PHE A 386 9.62 -21.95 3.45
CA PHE A 386 8.24 -22.43 3.36
C PHE A 386 8.13 -23.89 2.86
N GLY A 387 9.26 -24.60 2.77
CA GLY A 387 9.37 -25.96 2.22
C GLY A 387 9.82 -25.96 0.76
N ALA A 388 10.47 -27.04 0.33
CA ALA A 388 11.02 -27.17 -1.02
C ALA A 388 9.92 -27.15 -2.10
N GLY A 389 10.19 -26.43 -3.20
CA GLY A 389 9.38 -26.44 -4.42
C GLY A 389 8.26 -25.40 -4.51
N LYS A 390 7.84 -24.77 -3.40
CA LYS A 390 6.73 -23.81 -3.40
C LYS A 390 7.12 -22.47 -4.04
N ASN A 391 6.81 -22.28 -5.32
CA ASN A 391 6.99 -20.98 -5.97
C ASN A 391 5.93 -19.98 -5.47
N ILE A 392 6.31 -19.19 -4.46
CA ILE A 392 5.47 -18.14 -3.84
C ILE A 392 5.41 -16.95 -4.79
N ARG A 393 4.20 -16.64 -5.25
CA ARG A 393 3.98 -15.48 -6.14
C ARG A 393 3.74 -14.19 -5.38
N GLN A 394 2.88 -14.27 -4.37
CA GLN A 394 2.34 -13.14 -3.64
C GLN A 394 2.20 -13.50 -2.17
N ILE A 395 2.43 -12.51 -1.31
CA ILE A 395 2.19 -12.56 0.13
C ILE A 395 1.27 -11.38 0.45
N VAL A 396 0.24 -11.59 1.24
CA VAL A 396 -0.62 -10.52 1.76
C VAL A 396 -0.81 -10.67 3.26
N LEU A 397 -1.02 -9.56 3.95
CA LEU A 397 -1.45 -9.59 5.35
C LEU A 397 -2.91 -10.05 5.41
N TYR A 398 -3.20 -10.99 6.32
CA TYR A 398 -4.52 -11.58 6.47
C TYR A 398 -4.91 -11.62 7.95
N LYS A 399 -6.05 -11.04 8.30
CA LYS A 399 -6.66 -11.15 9.62
C LYS A 399 -7.98 -11.86 9.50
N GLU A 400 -8.13 -12.97 10.21
CA GLU A 400 -9.38 -13.73 10.27
C GLU A 400 -10.53 -12.84 10.77
N SER A 401 -11.71 -13.02 10.20
CA SER A 401 -12.92 -12.30 10.59
C SER A 401 -14.15 -13.06 10.11
N ASP A 402 -15.16 -13.17 10.98
CA ASP A 402 -16.43 -13.84 10.68
C ASP A 402 -17.43 -12.93 9.94
N ARG A 403 -16.94 -11.81 9.37
CA ARG A 403 -17.79 -10.89 8.63
C ARG A 403 -18.44 -11.57 7.43
N SER A 404 -19.75 -11.36 7.26
CA SER A 404 -20.47 -11.86 6.09
C SER A 404 -20.14 -11.05 4.83
N LEU A 405 -20.15 -11.72 3.67
CA LEU A 405 -20.05 -11.09 2.36
C LEU A 405 -21.30 -10.27 2.00
N SER A 406 -22.45 -10.58 2.61
CA SER A 406 -23.71 -9.89 2.36
C SER A 406 -24.48 -9.72 3.68
N GLU A 407 -24.39 -8.56 4.29
CA GLU A 407 -25.33 -8.17 5.34
C GLU A 407 -26.62 -7.71 4.66
N LYS A 408 -27.59 -8.62 4.47
CA LYS A 408 -28.95 -8.19 4.15
C LYS A 408 -29.42 -7.30 5.30
N ARG A 409 -29.68 -6.02 5.04
CA ARG A 409 -30.35 -5.13 6.01
C ARG A 409 -31.60 -5.85 6.50
N LYS A 410 -31.61 -6.29 7.75
CA LYS A 410 -32.86 -6.67 8.42
C LYS A 410 -33.68 -5.39 8.47
N ASN A 411 -34.61 -5.24 7.54
CA ASN A 411 -35.70 -4.29 7.71
C ASN A 411 -36.53 -4.83 8.88
N THR A 412 -36.19 -4.43 10.11
CA THR A 412 -37.12 -4.46 11.22
C THR A 412 -38.19 -3.42 10.91
N CYS A 413 -39.17 -3.80 10.09
CA CYS A 413 -40.48 -3.18 10.13
C CYS A 413 -41.05 -3.51 11.52
N LEU A 414 -40.89 -2.58 12.45
CA LEU A 414 -41.79 -2.49 13.60
C LEU A 414 -43.17 -2.20 13.00
N LEU A 415 -43.95 -3.26 12.78
CA LEU A 415 -45.39 -3.14 12.67
C LEU A 415 -45.86 -2.67 14.04
N GLU A 416 -46.09 -1.36 14.16
CA GLU A 416 -46.95 -0.82 15.21
C GLU A 416 -48.30 -1.52 15.08
N GLY A 417 -48.57 -2.43 16.02
CA GLY A 417 -49.87 -3.03 16.18
C GLY A 417 -50.85 -1.96 16.67
N ILE A 418 -51.56 -1.34 15.75
CA ILE A 418 -52.87 -0.76 16.02
C ILE A 418 -53.87 -1.92 16.02
N ASN A 419 -54.43 -2.20 17.20
CA ASN A 419 -55.70 -2.87 17.49
C ASN A 419 -55.77 -2.90 19.03
N SER A 420 -56.79 -2.40 19.73
CA SER A 420 -58.12 -1.87 19.43
C SER A 420 -58.64 -1.24 20.72
#